data_AF-K0SN55-F1
#
_entry.id   AF-K0SN55-F1
#
_cell.length_a   1.000
_cell.length_b   1.000
_cell.length_c   1.000
_cell.angle_alpha   90.00
_cell.angle_beta   90.00
_cell.angle_gamma   90.00
#
_symmetry.space_group_name_H-M   'P 1'
#
loop_
_entity.id
_entity.type
_entity.pdbx_description
1 polymer ?
#
loop_
_entity_poly.entity_id
_entity_poly.type
_entity_poly.pdbx_seq_one_letter_code
_entity_poly.pdbx_strand_id
1 'polypeptide(L)'
;MPLLHINWTDDQKTLYSLQQASSIAFSFAFGALITNYAGLSSRLAHCTVSEWILNSKMGVGEERRRAPSYIVSALLFWGLYTAVFYSTVAPYVAHGQGETAGYIATTLIALFSFVANLAFEWAWKRVTKGRRNNYRQVSDAVAGDTAAPLFDEAVDEESLPVLPAEEQAHAKKPRQTVDYINNIKIFLTFIVILHHCAAPFSALPAYLSMTDDLMNWGTIILGIFINTNASYFMGLFFFYSGYFVPKSYDKKGRYDFLFDRVKRLGIPFVVYTFVLGPYLQNGLIHVFFGLDFPAGTTNCGPTWFLNTLMTFSIIYAFACGKNWSPKIDCPSLLGFFWFSILTGAMVTVVLLFANGYDFFFGVPVFWQDFPTFPIYFFGGAIAQRNNWMDNIRQMSRLAIYSWAIAAFALNTCATAFISAKVMSSPSSGEFVVVQIITGLVYKGILQVGICLAVSVFFMDHFNKKYWCTPFFSKAMYTAYIIQFAAPMLIGLKVTFVILEATGNVAYRDGSTSIASMYITNPNLIFPGWLLISGITLLINWPLAYAIRSIPGFSKVL
;
A
#
# COMPACT_ATOMS: atom_id res chain seq x y z
N MET A 1 -22.50 5.85 1.59
CA MET A 1 -22.14 5.84 3.03
C MET A 1 -22.71 4.58 3.66
N PRO A 2 -22.04 3.92 4.63
CA PRO A 2 -22.70 2.85 5.36
C PRO A 2 -23.93 3.39 6.07
N LEU A 3 -24.98 2.57 6.13
CA LEU A 3 -26.27 2.76 6.81
C LEU A 3 -26.17 3.15 8.31
N LEU A 4 -24.98 3.38 8.85
CA LEU A 4 -24.71 3.75 10.24
C LEU A 4 -24.58 5.28 10.47
N HIS A 5 -24.56 6.11 9.42
CA HIS A 5 -24.41 7.57 9.55
C HIS A 5 -25.64 8.38 9.14
N ILE A 6 -26.75 7.71 8.81
CA ILE A 6 -27.98 8.36 8.34
C ILE A 6 -28.55 9.31 9.42
N ASN A 7 -28.23 9.08 10.70
CA ASN A 7 -28.68 9.91 11.83
C ASN A 7 -27.56 10.68 12.54
N TRP A 8 -26.40 10.88 11.91
CA TRP A 8 -25.34 11.70 12.54
C TRP A 8 -25.65 13.18 12.41
N THR A 9 -25.46 13.92 13.51
CA THR A 9 -25.47 15.38 13.47
C THR A 9 -24.30 15.88 12.62
N ASP A 10 -24.41 17.09 12.07
CA ASP A 10 -23.33 17.65 11.24
C ASP A 10 -22.03 17.83 12.03
N ASP A 11 -22.12 18.06 13.35
CA ASP A 11 -20.98 18.06 14.26
C ASP A 11 -20.30 16.69 14.35
N GLN A 12 -21.07 15.59 14.38
CA GLN A 12 -20.53 14.23 14.42
C GLN A 12 -19.84 13.86 13.10
N LYS A 13 -20.44 14.24 11.97
CA LYS A 13 -19.81 14.08 10.64
C LYS A 13 -18.50 14.85 10.58
N THR A 14 -18.51 16.11 11.03
CA THR A 14 -17.33 16.99 11.05
C THR A 14 -16.22 16.43 11.94
N LEU A 15 -16.56 15.96 13.15
CA LEU A 15 -15.61 15.35 14.08
C LEU A 15 -14.99 14.07 13.51
N TYR A 16 -15.78 13.24 12.83
CA TYR A 16 -15.29 12.03 12.18
C TYR A 16 -14.35 12.35 11.00
N SER A 17 -14.70 13.34 10.16
CA SER A 17 -13.82 13.85 9.11
C SER A 17 -12.50 14.40 9.69
N LEU A 18 -12.56 15.08 10.83
CA LEU A 18 -11.39 15.59 11.54
C LEU A 18 -10.52 14.45 12.09
N GLN A 19 -11.13 13.39 12.64
CA GLN A 19 -10.45 12.19 13.10
C GLN A 19 -9.76 11.45 11.94
N GLN A 20 -10.42 11.34 10.79
CA GLN A 20 -9.82 10.75 9.58
C GLN A 20 -8.61 11.57 9.11
N ALA A 21 -8.74 12.89 8.99
CA ALA A 21 -7.64 13.77 8.60
C ALA A 21 -6.46 13.68 9.59
N SER A 22 -6.76 13.65 10.89
CA SER A 22 -5.76 13.50 11.96
C SER A 22 -5.06 12.14 11.93
N SER A 23 -5.79 11.05 11.65
CA SER A 23 -5.23 9.70 11.50
C SER A 23 -4.32 9.59 10.28
N ILE A 24 -4.73 10.17 9.14
CA ILE A 24 -3.89 10.24 7.94
C ILE A 24 -2.62 11.05 8.25
N ALA A 25 -2.75 12.22 8.87
CA ALA A 25 -1.61 13.04 9.29
C ALA A 25 -0.66 12.30 10.26
N PHE A 26 -1.21 11.56 11.23
CA PHE A 26 -0.44 10.71 12.14
C PHE A 26 0.30 9.60 11.39
N SER A 27 -0.32 8.98 10.38
CA SER A 27 0.30 7.94 9.56
C SER A 27 1.52 8.46 8.81
N PHE A 28 1.40 9.65 8.20
CA PHE A 28 2.51 10.34 7.57
C PHE A 28 3.59 10.71 8.58
N ALA A 29 3.19 11.27 9.73
CA ALA A 29 4.11 11.65 10.79
C ALA A 29 4.86 10.45 11.36
N PHE A 30 4.20 9.31 11.56
CA PHE A 30 4.80 8.06 12.04
C PHE A 30 5.77 7.48 10.99
N GLY A 31 5.37 7.42 9.72
CA GLY A 31 6.25 7.00 8.63
C GLY A 31 7.48 7.89 8.48
N ALA A 32 7.31 9.22 8.56
CA ALA A 32 8.39 10.19 8.51
C ALA A 32 9.27 10.14 9.76
N LEU A 33 8.68 10.07 10.96
CA LEU A 33 9.37 9.98 12.25
C LEU A 33 10.23 8.73 12.30
N ILE A 34 9.72 7.55 11.92
CA ILE A 34 10.55 6.35 11.94
C ILE A 34 11.62 6.40 10.85
N THR A 35 11.34 6.98 9.68
CA THR A 35 12.36 7.18 8.63
C THR A 35 13.44 8.18 9.07
N ASN A 36 13.10 9.16 9.91
CA ASN A 36 14.03 10.13 10.50
C ASN A 36 14.77 9.55 11.71
N TYR A 37 14.11 8.75 12.55
CA TYR A 37 14.69 7.99 13.67
C TYR A 37 15.62 6.88 13.16
N ALA A 38 15.34 6.32 11.98
CA ALA A 38 16.24 5.47 11.21
C ALA A 38 17.52 6.21 10.79
N GLY A 39 17.41 7.51 10.50
CA GLY A 39 18.55 8.39 10.30
C GLY A 39 19.27 8.75 11.61
N LEU A 40 18.53 8.91 12.71
CA LEU A 40 19.06 9.29 14.03
C LEU A 40 19.82 8.14 14.74
N SER A 41 19.28 6.92 14.68
CA SER A 41 19.90 5.70 15.21
C SER A 41 21.16 5.25 14.44
N SER A 42 21.42 5.87 13.28
CA SER A 42 22.66 5.64 12.51
C SER A 42 23.88 6.41 13.04
N ARG A 43 23.74 7.25 14.08
CA ARG A 43 24.87 8.01 14.64
C ARG A 43 24.93 8.13 16.17
N LEU A 44 23.88 7.76 16.90
CA LEU A 44 23.86 7.89 18.36
C LEU A 44 24.21 6.63 19.14
N ALA A 45 24.42 5.49 18.48
CA ALA A 45 24.85 4.26 19.15
C ALA A 45 26.37 4.12 19.30
N HIS A 46 27.18 5.05 18.77
CA HIS A 46 28.60 5.15 19.07
C HIS A 46 29.02 6.63 19.24
N CYS A 47 29.14 7.05 20.51
CA CYS A 47 29.99 8.15 21.02
C CYS A 47 29.58 9.63 20.98
N THR A 48 28.44 10.11 20.47
CA THR A 48 28.29 11.58 20.29
C THR A 48 27.07 12.24 20.93
N VAL A 49 26.91 12.15 22.25
CA VAL A 49 26.28 13.24 23.04
C VAL A 49 27.13 13.64 24.25
N SER A 50 27.85 12.72 24.89
CA SER A 50 28.70 13.07 26.04
C SER A 50 30.06 13.66 25.66
N GLU A 51 30.67 13.27 24.52
CA GLU A 51 31.99 13.80 24.13
C GLU A 51 31.93 15.13 23.37
N TRP A 52 30.76 15.53 22.86
CA TRP A 52 30.63 16.77 22.08
C TRP A 52 30.72 18.04 22.95
N ILE A 53 30.48 17.94 24.26
CA ILE A 53 30.44 19.09 25.17
C ILE A 53 31.75 19.25 25.98
N LEU A 54 32.55 18.19 26.20
CA LEU A 54 33.59 18.23 27.24
C LEU A 54 35.02 17.77 26.90
N ASN A 55 35.41 17.46 25.66
CA ASN A 55 36.85 17.23 25.42
C ASN A 55 37.37 17.72 24.06
N SER A 56 38.22 18.73 24.12
CA SER A 56 39.06 19.22 23.05
C SER A 56 40.31 18.33 22.92
N LYS A 57 40.24 17.28 22.09
CA LYS A 57 41.40 16.65 21.42
C LYS A 57 40.91 15.51 20.52
N MET A 58 40.80 15.78 19.22
CA MET A 58 40.78 14.73 18.20
C MET A 58 41.99 14.92 17.27
N GLY A 59 42.62 13.80 16.89
CA GLY A 59 43.85 13.77 16.10
C GLY A 59 43.68 14.22 14.64
N VAL A 60 44.81 14.59 14.03
CA VAL A 60 44.90 15.04 12.64
C VAL A 60 44.56 13.87 11.70
N GLY A 61 43.43 13.96 10.99
CA GLY A 61 43.05 13.01 9.93
C GLY A 61 41.56 12.65 9.84
N GLU A 62 40.73 12.95 10.84
CA GLU A 62 39.30 12.59 10.81
C GLU A 62 38.42 13.66 10.15
N GLU A 63 37.72 13.28 9.07
CA GLU A 63 36.70 14.11 8.42
C GLU A 63 35.53 14.42 9.37
N ARG A 64 35.24 15.71 9.59
CA ARG A 64 34.00 16.19 10.23
C ARG A 64 32.77 15.71 9.44
N ARG A 65 32.17 14.58 9.81
CA ARG A 65 30.91 14.11 9.21
C ARG A 65 29.71 14.82 9.83
N ARG A 66 29.22 15.87 9.17
CA ARG A 66 28.02 16.64 9.60
C ARG A 66 26.74 15.80 9.55
N ALA A 67 25.77 16.18 10.39
CA ALA A 67 24.43 15.62 10.44
C ALA A 67 23.69 15.79 9.10
N PRO A 68 22.81 14.85 8.70
CA PRO A 68 22.17 14.91 7.40
C PRO A 68 21.07 15.98 7.34
N SER A 69 21.16 16.91 6.38
CA SER A 69 20.25 18.06 6.17
C SER A 69 18.78 17.66 5.99
N TYR A 70 18.52 16.47 5.43
CA TYR A 70 17.17 15.95 5.23
C TYR A 70 16.41 15.71 6.54
N ILE A 71 17.11 15.41 7.64
CA ILE A 71 16.50 15.14 8.96
C ILE A 71 15.99 16.45 9.56
N VAL A 72 16.81 17.50 9.52
CA VAL A 72 16.43 18.83 10.02
C VAL A 72 15.29 19.40 9.19
N SER A 73 15.31 19.22 7.86
CA SER A 73 14.23 19.69 7.01
C SER A 73 12.91 18.93 7.20
N ALA A 74 12.95 17.62 7.45
CA ALA A 74 11.75 16.83 7.68
C ALA A 74 11.13 17.07 9.08
N LEU A 75 11.96 17.32 10.10
CA LEU A 75 11.51 17.71 11.43
C LEU A 75 10.95 19.13 11.46
N LEU A 76 11.54 20.07 10.72
CA LEU A 76 10.98 21.41 10.52
C LEU A 76 9.65 21.35 9.76
N PHE A 77 9.56 20.51 8.72
CA PHE A 77 8.30 20.25 8.02
C PHE A 77 7.23 19.68 8.95
N TRP A 78 7.58 18.71 9.81
CA TRP A 78 6.70 18.15 10.84
C TRP A 78 6.22 19.21 11.82
N GLY A 79 7.13 19.98 12.42
CA GLY A 79 6.80 21.01 13.39
C GLY A 79 5.91 22.11 12.80
N LEU A 80 6.23 22.59 11.59
CA LEU A 80 5.45 23.61 10.91
C LEU A 80 4.09 23.08 10.44
N TYR A 81 4.01 21.89 9.85
CA TYR A 81 2.74 21.32 9.39
C TYR A 81 1.80 21.02 10.55
N THR A 82 2.28 20.40 11.63
CA THR A 82 1.46 20.06 12.80
C THR A 82 1.04 21.32 13.55
N ALA A 83 1.93 22.30 13.73
CA ALA A 83 1.57 23.57 14.36
C ALA A 83 0.56 24.36 13.52
N VAL A 84 0.74 24.47 12.21
CA VAL A 84 -0.18 25.20 11.32
C VAL A 84 -1.53 24.48 11.19
N PHE A 85 -1.55 23.15 11.10
CA PHE A 85 -2.80 22.39 11.01
C PHE A 85 -3.64 22.51 12.31
N TYR A 86 -3.00 22.34 13.47
CA TYR A 86 -3.71 22.42 14.76
C TYR A 86 -4.09 23.84 15.19
N SER A 87 -3.21 24.83 14.99
CA SER A 87 -3.46 26.19 15.46
C SER A 87 -4.31 27.03 14.51
N THR A 88 -4.36 26.69 13.22
CA THR A 88 -5.00 27.54 12.19
C THR A 88 -6.14 26.85 11.44
N VAL A 89 -6.17 25.52 11.31
CA VAL A 89 -7.17 24.84 10.47
C VAL A 89 -8.25 24.16 11.30
N ALA A 90 -7.89 23.46 12.38
CA ALA A 90 -8.86 22.77 13.24
C ALA A 90 -9.96 23.68 13.83
N PRO A 91 -9.67 24.92 14.28
CA PRO A 91 -10.71 25.83 14.78
C PRO A 91 -11.57 26.45 13.66
N TYR A 92 -11.00 26.69 12.47
CA TYR A 92 -11.69 27.33 11.35
C TYR A 92 -12.63 26.38 10.59
N VAL A 93 -12.28 25.09 10.52
CA VAL A 93 -13.13 24.03 9.95
C VAL A 93 -14.29 23.70 10.89
N ALA A 94 -14.09 23.76 12.21
CA ALA A 94 -15.16 23.52 13.19
C ALA A 94 -16.23 24.63 13.24
N HIS A 95 -15.94 25.83 12.69
CA HIS A 95 -16.84 26.99 12.75
C HIS A 95 -17.33 27.49 11.39
N GLY A 96 -17.12 26.73 10.30
CA GLY A 96 -17.80 26.96 9.01
C GLY A 96 -17.47 28.26 8.27
N GLN A 97 -16.35 28.94 8.56
CA GLN A 97 -16.05 30.26 7.98
C GLN A 97 -14.77 30.33 7.11
N GLY A 98 -14.23 29.20 6.62
CA GLY A 98 -12.92 29.22 5.94
C GLY A 98 -12.68 28.18 4.85
N GLU A 99 -13.73 27.66 4.21
CA GLU A 99 -13.68 26.45 3.35
C GLU A 99 -12.93 26.58 2.02
N THR A 100 -12.20 27.65 1.72
CA THR A 100 -11.46 27.73 0.44
C THR A 100 -10.08 28.33 0.64
N ALA A 101 -10.00 29.41 1.42
CA ALA A 101 -8.72 30.07 1.72
C ALA A 101 -7.80 29.20 2.59
N GLY A 102 -8.33 28.50 3.60
CA GLY A 102 -7.52 27.61 4.47
C GLY A 102 -6.98 26.39 3.75
N TYR A 103 -7.76 25.84 2.82
CA TYR A 103 -7.38 24.69 1.99
C TYR A 103 -6.37 25.05 0.91
N ILE A 104 -6.58 26.16 0.20
CA ILE A 104 -5.60 26.69 -0.75
C ILE A 104 -4.29 27.02 -0.01
N ALA A 105 -4.37 27.67 1.17
CA ALA A 105 -3.19 27.95 1.98
C ALA A 105 -2.48 26.67 2.43
N THR A 106 -3.20 25.63 2.87
CA THR A 106 -2.59 24.36 3.32
C THR A 106 -1.91 23.62 2.16
N THR A 107 -2.56 23.52 1.00
CA THR A 107 -1.93 22.92 -0.19
C THR A 107 -0.76 23.75 -0.68
N LEU A 108 -0.87 25.08 -0.73
CA LEU A 108 0.23 25.96 -1.11
C LEU A 108 1.38 25.87 -0.12
N ILE A 109 1.13 25.82 1.19
CA ILE A 109 2.16 25.64 2.21
C ILE A 109 2.83 24.27 2.06
N ALA A 110 2.08 23.19 1.83
CA ALA A 110 2.66 21.87 1.62
C ALA A 110 3.49 21.78 0.34
N LEU A 111 2.98 22.30 -0.78
CA LEU A 111 3.68 22.35 -2.07
C LEU A 111 4.90 23.27 -2.01
N PHE A 112 4.75 24.47 -1.47
CA PHE A 112 5.84 25.44 -1.34
C PHE A 112 6.89 24.96 -0.33
N SER A 113 6.49 24.27 0.74
CA SER A 113 7.44 23.65 1.68
C SER A 113 8.18 22.48 1.06
N PHE A 114 7.53 21.68 0.20
CA PHE A 114 8.19 20.62 -0.56
C PHE A 114 9.18 21.20 -1.59
N VAL A 115 8.76 22.22 -2.36
CA VAL A 115 9.61 22.92 -3.33
C VAL A 115 10.75 23.66 -2.62
N ALA A 116 10.49 24.30 -1.48
CA ALA A 116 11.50 24.97 -0.67
C ALA A 116 12.50 23.97 -0.07
N ASN A 117 12.06 22.78 0.36
CA ASN A 117 12.95 21.71 0.81
C ASN A 117 13.85 21.23 -0.34
N LEU A 118 13.29 21.02 -1.54
CA LEU A 118 14.07 20.67 -2.74
C LEU A 118 15.03 21.79 -3.16
N ALA A 119 14.60 23.06 -3.11
CA ALA A 119 15.41 24.22 -3.43
C ALA A 119 16.51 24.45 -2.39
N PHE A 120 16.23 24.23 -1.11
CA PHE A 120 17.19 24.24 -0.01
C PHE A 120 18.23 23.14 -0.20
N GLU A 121 17.82 21.90 -0.47
CA GLU A 121 18.74 20.79 -0.77
C GLU A 121 19.62 21.09 -2.00
N TRP A 122 19.06 21.70 -3.04
CA TRP A 122 19.79 22.10 -4.23
C TRP A 122 20.78 23.24 -3.98
N ALA A 123 20.36 24.30 -3.27
CA ALA A 123 21.19 25.45 -2.91
C ALA A 123 22.29 25.05 -1.92
N TRP A 124 21.96 24.24 -0.92
CA TRP A 124 22.90 23.68 0.05
C TRP A 124 23.96 22.82 -0.63
N LYS A 125 23.59 21.99 -1.62
CA LYS A 125 24.55 21.25 -2.46
C LYS A 125 25.46 22.15 -3.30
N ARG A 126 24.98 23.31 -3.77
CA ARG A 126 25.81 24.28 -4.51
C ARG A 126 26.77 25.04 -3.59
N VAL A 127 26.30 25.53 -2.45
CA VAL A 127 27.13 26.23 -1.45
C VAL A 127 28.20 25.31 -0.87
N THR A 128 27.87 24.04 -0.64
CA THR A 128 28.84 23.04 -0.14
C THR A 128 29.79 22.53 -1.22
N LYS A 129 29.39 22.50 -2.50
CA LYS A 129 30.32 22.28 -3.62
C LYS A 129 31.32 23.44 -3.80
N GLY A 130 30.90 24.69 -3.59
CA GLY A 130 31.77 25.86 -3.69
C GLY A 130 32.93 25.85 -2.68
N ARG A 131 32.71 25.32 -1.47
CA ARG A 131 33.77 25.13 -0.46
C ARG A 131 34.72 23.96 -0.73
N ARG A 132 34.32 23.00 -1.57
CA ARG A 132 35.12 21.83 -1.94
C ARG A 132 36.28 22.20 -2.88
N ASN A 133 36.08 23.19 -3.74
CA ASN A 133 37.12 23.67 -4.67
C ASN A 133 38.21 24.45 -3.94
N ASN A 134 37.87 25.33 -2.99
CA ASN A 134 38.88 26.06 -2.21
C ASN A 134 39.71 25.15 -1.30
N TYR A 135 39.14 24.08 -0.75
CA TYR A 135 39.87 23.14 0.11
C TYR A 135 40.82 22.22 -0.68
N ARG A 136 40.44 21.84 -1.91
CA ARG A 136 41.33 21.10 -2.83
C ARG A 136 42.48 21.98 -3.31
N GLN A 137 42.22 23.25 -3.63
CA GLN A 137 43.25 24.20 -4.06
C GLN A 137 44.29 24.48 -2.96
N VAL A 138 43.85 24.52 -1.69
CA VAL A 138 44.75 24.68 -0.53
C VAL A 138 45.49 23.37 -0.22
N SER A 139 44.84 22.20 -0.40
CA SER A 139 45.47 20.88 -0.21
C SER A 139 46.54 20.57 -1.27
N ASP A 140 46.28 20.91 -2.53
CA ASP A 140 47.20 20.66 -3.64
C ASP A 140 48.39 21.63 -3.61
N ALA A 141 48.22 22.84 -3.06
CA ALA A 141 49.31 23.79 -2.79
C ALA A 141 50.23 23.36 -1.63
N VAL A 142 49.73 22.55 -0.69
CA VAL A 142 50.51 22.02 0.46
C VAL A 142 51.21 20.69 0.10
N ALA A 143 50.68 19.93 -0.87
CA ALA A 143 51.24 18.65 -1.30
C ALA A 143 52.36 18.76 -2.36
N GLY A 144 52.55 19.94 -2.97
CA GLY A 144 53.56 20.17 -4.01
C GLY A 144 55.01 20.32 -3.51
N ASP A 145 55.23 20.49 -2.20
CA ASP A 145 56.53 20.92 -1.65
C ASP A 145 57.35 19.84 -0.94
N THR A 146 56.98 18.55 -1.01
CA THR A 146 57.77 17.47 -0.39
C THR A 146 58.10 16.33 -1.36
N ALA A 147 59.16 16.58 -2.13
CA ALA A 147 60.26 15.71 -2.59
C ALA A 147 60.08 14.18 -2.79
N ALA A 148 60.49 13.73 -3.98
CA ALA A 148 61.02 12.39 -4.31
C ALA A 148 62.57 12.41 -4.25
N PRO A 149 63.33 11.35 -4.63
CA PRO A 149 63.28 9.90 -4.37
C PRO A 149 64.65 9.39 -3.81
N LEU A 150 64.88 8.06 -3.62
CA LEU A 150 66.18 7.38 -3.85
C LEU A 150 66.20 5.85 -3.54
N PHE A 151 66.83 5.10 -4.47
CA PHE A 151 67.48 3.76 -4.44
C PHE A 151 66.80 2.48 -5.01
N ASP A 152 67.57 1.87 -5.93
CA ASP A 152 67.42 0.64 -6.74
C ASP A 152 67.81 -0.66 -6.02
N GLU A 153 67.31 -1.82 -6.47
CA GLU A 153 68.11 -2.96 -7.02
C GLU A 153 67.23 -4.15 -7.45
N ALA A 154 67.68 -4.88 -8.48
CA ALA A 154 66.99 -5.94 -9.23
C ALA A 154 67.50 -7.36 -8.89
N VAL A 155 66.65 -8.39 -9.04
CA VAL A 155 67.03 -9.80 -9.37
C VAL A 155 65.87 -10.49 -10.12
N ASP A 156 66.22 -11.22 -11.19
CA ASP A 156 65.39 -11.92 -12.19
C ASP A 156 65.05 -13.40 -11.87
N GLU A 157 64.17 -13.96 -12.74
CA GLU A 157 63.90 -15.38 -13.12
C GLU A 157 62.96 -16.26 -12.26
N GLU A 158 61.82 -16.69 -12.85
CA GLU A 158 61.68 -18.01 -13.52
C GLU A 158 60.21 -18.44 -13.83
N SER A 159 59.91 -18.60 -15.13
CA SER A 159 58.98 -19.56 -15.79
C SER A 159 57.42 -19.52 -15.65
N LEU A 160 56.79 -19.44 -16.82
CA LEU A 160 55.36 -19.56 -17.22
C LEU A 160 54.82 -21.02 -17.11
N PRO A 161 53.48 -21.30 -17.04
CA PRO A 161 52.60 -21.17 -18.22
C PRO A 161 51.16 -20.69 -17.97
N VAL A 162 50.68 -19.95 -18.97
CA VAL A 162 49.26 -19.71 -19.27
C VAL A 162 48.58 -21.05 -19.54
N LEU A 163 47.58 -21.41 -18.72
CA LEU A 163 46.70 -22.56 -18.95
C LEU A 163 45.36 -22.11 -19.56
N PRO A 164 44.70 -22.97 -20.37
CA PRO A 164 43.64 -22.59 -21.28
C PRO A 164 42.33 -22.28 -20.57
N ALA A 165 41.56 -21.39 -21.21
CA ALA A 165 40.18 -21.11 -20.89
C ALA A 165 39.30 -22.35 -21.13
N GLU A 166 39.16 -23.20 -20.12
CA GLU A 166 38.04 -24.14 -20.01
C GLU A 166 37.84 -24.52 -18.53
N GLU A 167 36.56 -24.63 -18.16
CA GLU A 167 36.09 -25.09 -16.84
C GLU A 167 36.10 -24.08 -15.67
N GLN A 168 35.20 -23.10 -15.76
CA GLN A 168 34.20 -22.89 -14.71
C GLN A 168 32.96 -22.20 -15.30
N ALA A 169 32.37 -22.87 -16.28
CA ALA A 169 30.94 -22.74 -16.52
C ALA A 169 30.21 -23.34 -15.32
N HIS A 170 30.22 -22.64 -14.17
CA HIS A 170 29.18 -22.81 -13.18
C HIS A 170 27.89 -22.45 -13.90
N ALA A 171 27.20 -23.48 -14.41
CA ALA A 171 25.84 -23.40 -14.86
C ALA A 171 25.08 -22.64 -13.77
N LYS A 172 24.82 -21.37 -14.06
CA LYS A 172 24.09 -20.47 -13.17
C LYS A 172 22.74 -21.14 -13.04
N LYS A 173 22.52 -21.89 -11.94
CA LYS A 173 21.25 -22.60 -11.68
C LYS A 173 20.16 -21.63 -12.13
N PRO A 174 19.30 -22.01 -13.09
CA PRO A 174 18.34 -21.09 -13.67
C PRO A 174 17.65 -20.45 -12.48
N ARG A 175 17.82 -19.13 -12.37
CA ARG A 175 17.29 -18.34 -11.27
C ARG A 175 15.82 -18.69 -11.30
N GLN A 176 15.33 -19.52 -10.38
CA GLN A 176 13.93 -19.92 -10.32
C GLN A 176 13.18 -18.63 -9.97
N THR A 177 12.94 -17.82 -10.98
CA THR A 177 11.94 -16.78 -10.95
C THR A 177 10.67 -17.55 -10.72
N VAL A 178 10.08 -17.29 -9.57
CA VAL A 178 8.88 -17.97 -9.15
C VAL A 178 7.76 -17.36 -10.00
N ASP A 179 7.67 -17.77 -11.26
CA ASP A 179 6.86 -17.15 -12.30
C ASP A 179 5.38 -17.12 -11.88
N TYR A 180 4.95 -18.15 -11.14
CA TYR A 180 3.61 -18.17 -10.55
C TYR A 180 3.34 -16.98 -9.62
N ILE A 181 4.32 -16.48 -8.86
CA ILE A 181 4.12 -15.32 -7.97
C ILE A 181 3.87 -14.05 -8.77
N ASN A 182 4.57 -13.87 -9.90
CA ASN A 182 4.30 -12.74 -10.79
C ASN A 182 2.88 -12.85 -11.37
N ASN A 183 2.48 -14.05 -11.79
CA ASN A 183 1.14 -14.29 -12.31
C ASN A 183 0.05 -14.11 -11.25
N ILE A 184 0.28 -14.51 -9.99
CA ILE A 184 -0.61 -14.20 -8.86
C ILE A 184 -0.76 -12.69 -8.71
N LYS A 185 0.35 -11.93 -8.68
CA LYS A 185 0.27 -10.46 -8.52
C LYS A 185 -0.49 -9.79 -9.66
N ILE A 186 -0.31 -10.25 -10.90
CA ILE A 186 -1.08 -9.79 -12.05
C ILE A 186 -2.56 -10.09 -11.84
N PHE A 187 -2.91 -11.34 -11.50
CA PHE A 187 -4.29 -11.76 -11.22
C PHE A 187 -4.94 -10.94 -10.11
N LEU A 188 -4.25 -10.77 -8.97
CA LEU A 188 -4.76 -9.97 -7.85
C LEU A 188 -4.97 -8.50 -8.27
N THR A 189 -4.12 -7.97 -9.15
CA THR A 189 -4.29 -6.60 -9.70
C THR A 189 -5.52 -6.50 -10.60
N PHE A 190 -5.79 -7.51 -11.44
CA PHE A 190 -7.04 -7.56 -12.20
C PHE A 190 -8.26 -7.64 -11.27
N ILE A 191 -8.24 -8.55 -10.31
CA ILE A 191 -9.36 -8.79 -9.41
C ILE A 191 -9.67 -7.58 -8.54
N VAL A 192 -8.67 -6.85 -8.03
CA VAL A 192 -8.93 -5.64 -7.22
C VAL A 192 -9.56 -4.53 -8.06
N ILE A 193 -9.16 -4.36 -9.33
CA ILE A 193 -9.81 -3.41 -10.25
C ILE A 193 -11.28 -3.81 -10.46
N LEU A 194 -11.54 -5.09 -10.77
CA LEU A 194 -12.89 -5.60 -10.99
C LEU A 194 -13.77 -5.50 -9.74
N HIS A 195 -13.19 -5.75 -8.56
CA HIS A 195 -13.84 -5.60 -7.27
C HIS A 195 -14.32 -4.15 -7.06
N HIS A 196 -13.48 -3.16 -7.37
CA HIS A 196 -13.88 -1.75 -7.26
C HIS A 196 -14.88 -1.33 -8.34
N CYS A 197 -14.82 -1.90 -9.54
CA CYS A 197 -15.85 -1.69 -10.56
C CYS A 197 -17.22 -2.26 -10.14
N ALA A 198 -17.26 -3.29 -9.29
CA ALA A 198 -18.49 -3.88 -8.76
C ALA A 198 -19.09 -3.07 -7.61
N ALA A 199 -18.27 -2.32 -6.87
CA ALA A 199 -18.69 -1.63 -5.65
C ALA A 199 -19.95 -0.75 -5.83
N PRO A 200 -20.10 0.05 -6.91
CA PRO A 200 -21.30 0.86 -7.13
C PRO A 200 -22.62 0.10 -7.26
N PHE A 201 -22.55 -1.19 -7.57
CA PHE A 201 -23.72 -2.06 -7.77
C PHE A 201 -23.97 -2.98 -6.57
N SER A 202 -23.22 -2.80 -5.49
CA SER A 202 -23.25 -3.68 -4.34
C SER A 202 -23.78 -2.96 -3.11
N ALA A 203 -24.27 -3.72 -2.12
CA ALA A 203 -24.67 -3.18 -0.82
C ALA A 203 -23.51 -2.55 -0.01
N LEU A 204 -22.27 -2.58 -0.52
CA LEU A 204 -21.15 -1.91 0.14
C LEU A 204 -21.21 -0.40 -0.04
N PRO A 205 -20.68 0.38 0.91
CA PRO A 205 -20.54 1.82 0.76
C PRO A 205 -19.61 2.17 -0.43
N ALA A 206 -20.20 2.43 -1.58
CA ALA A 206 -19.53 3.11 -2.69
C ALA A 206 -19.78 4.62 -2.59
N TYR A 207 -18.95 5.41 -3.29
CA TYR A 207 -19.18 6.84 -3.50
C TYR A 207 -20.52 7.12 -4.21
N LEU A 208 -21.05 6.11 -4.93
CA LEU A 208 -22.29 6.14 -5.69
C LEU A 208 -22.92 4.74 -5.63
N SER A 209 -24.12 4.61 -5.05
CA SER A 209 -24.89 3.34 -5.06
C SER A 209 -25.94 3.39 -6.15
N MET A 210 -25.80 2.54 -7.17
CA MET A 210 -26.64 2.52 -8.37
C MET A 210 -27.80 1.51 -8.29
N THR A 211 -28.00 0.80 -7.17
CA THR A 211 -29.09 -0.17 -7.03
C THR A 211 -29.83 0.01 -5.71
N ASP A 212 -31.16 -0.11 -5.78
CA ASP A 212 -32.06 -0.23 -4.61
C ASP A 212 -32.60 -1.65 -4.44
N ASP A 213 -32.43 -2.50 -5.46
CA ASP A 213 -32.86 -3.89 -5.41
C ASP A 213 -31.72 -4.79 -4.93
N LEU A 214 -31.64 -4.94 -3.61
CA LEU A 214 -30.68 -5.83 -2.95
C LEU A 214 -30.94 -7.31 -3.23
N MET A 215 -32.18 -7.67 -3.62
CA MET A 215 -32.59 -9.05 -3.89
C MET A 215 -32.44 -9.44 -5.37
N ASN A 216 -32.07 -8.49 -6.23
CA ASN A 216 -31.75 -8.77 -7.63
C ASN A 216 -30.58 -9.77 -7.76
N TRP A 217 -30.70 -10.68 -8.72
CA TRP A 217 -29.68 -11.70 -9.00
C TRP A 217 -28.29 -11.09 -9.29
N GLY A 218 -28.23 -9.95 -10.00
CA GLY A 218 -26.99 -9.23 -10.30
C GLY A 218 -26.36 -8.64 -9.05
N THR A 219 -27.15 -7.98 -8.19
CA THR A 219 -26.69 -7.46 -6.90
C THR A 219 -26.15 -8.58 -6.01
N ILE A 220 -26.85 -9.71 -5.93
CA ILE A 220 -26.43 -10.88 -5.13
C ILE A 220 -25.11 -11.45 -5.64
N ILE A 221 -24.97 -11.68 -6.94
CA ILE A 221 -23.73 -12.22 -7.53
C ILE A 221 -22.56 -11.26 -7.29
N LEU A 222 -22.75 -9.95 -7.48
CA LEU A 222 -21.70 -8.96 -7.23
C LEU A 222 -21.36 -8.85 -5.74
N GLY A 223 -22.34 -8.99 -4.84
CA GLY A 223 -22.13 -9.10 -3.41
C GLY A 223 -21.26 -10.30 -3.04
N ILE A 224 -21.56 -11.49 -3.57
CA ILE A 224 -20.74 -12.70 -3.40
C ILE A 224 -19.34 -12.46 -3.96
N PHE A 225 -19.21 -11.91 -5.17
CA PHE A 225 -17.92 -11.61 -5.80
C PHE A 225 -17.05 -10.68 -4.96
N ILE A 226 -17.61 -9.57 -4.49
CA ILE A 226 -16.93 -8.60 -3.64
C ILE A 226 -16.53 -9.22 -2.30
N ASN A 227 -17.45 -9.91 -1.62
CA ASN A 227 -17.21 -10.54 -0.34
C ASN A 227 -16.08 -11.58 -0.44
N THR A 228 -16.14 -12.41 -1.47
CA THR A 228 -15.10 -13.41 -1.76
C THR A 228 -13.77 -12.76 -2.01
N ASN A 229 -13.71 -11.72 -2.85
CA ASN A 229 -12.47 -11.03 -3.13
C ASN A 229 -11.87 -10.45 -1.83
N ALA A 230 -12.65 -9.67 -1.09
CA ALA A 230 -12.21 -9.00 0.13
C ALA A 230 -11.76 -9.96 1.24
N SER A 231 -12.09 -11.26 1.14
CA SER A 231 -11.62 -12.25 2.11
C SER A 231 -10.12 -12.54 1.96
N TYR A 232 -9.55 -12.52 0.75
CA TYR A 232 -8.20 -13.07 0.52
C TYR A 232 -7.20 -12.13 -0.17
N PHE A 233 -7.62 -11.25 -1.10
CA PHE A 233 -6.64 -10.63 -2.00
C PHE A 233 -5.65 -9.73 -1.28
N MET A 234 -6.09 -8.96 -0.28
CA MET A 234 -5.18 -8.12 0.52
C MET A 234 -4.22 -8.98 1.34
N GLY A 235 -4.71 -10.06 1.97
CA GLY A 235 -3.88 -11.02 2.69
C GLY A 235 -2.77 -11.61 1.81
N LEU A 236 -3.12 -12.06 0.59
CA LEU A 236 -2.12 -12.55 -0.37
C LEU A 236 -1.16 -11.45 -0.84
N PHE A 237 -1.64 -10.23 -1.10
CA PHE A 237 -0.78 -9.12 -1.45
C PHE A 237 0.25 -8.83 -0.36
N PHE A 238 -0.17 -8.80 0.91
CA PHE A 238 0.74 -8.62 2.05
C PHE A 238 1.71 -9.80 2.18
N PHE A 239 1.23 -11.04 2.08
CA PHE A 239 2.06 -12.23 2.16
C PHE A 239 3.17 -12.25 1.10
N TYR A 240 2.81 -12.09 -0.17
CA TYR A 240 3.80 -12.07 -1.24
C TYR A 240 4.67 -10.81 -1.23
N SER A 241 4.21 -9.70 -0.66
CA SER A 241 5.06 -8.52 -0.46
C SER A 241 6.11 -8.78 0.61
N GLY A 242 5.72 -9.36 1.75
CA GLY A 242 6.61 -9.76 2.83
C GLY A 242 7.58 -10.88 2.43
N TYR A 243 7.14 -11.82 1.58
CA TYR A 243 7.99 -12.90 1.05
C TYR A 243 9.27 -12.40 0.36
N PHE A 244 9.23 -11.27 -0.34
CA PHE A 244 10.42 -10.71 -1.00
C PHE A 244 11.25 -9.79 -0.11
N VAL A 245 10.79 -9.45 1.10
CA VAL A 245 11.46 -8.49 1.98
C VAL A 245 12.80 -9.00 2.48
N PRO A 246 12.95 -10.22 3.06
CA PRO A 246 14.24 -10.61 3.63
C PRO A 246 15.36 -10.69 2.59
N LYS A 247 15.14 -11.35 1.44
CA LYS A 247 16.14 -11.36 0.34
C LYS A 247 16.51 -9.96 -0.14
N SER A 248 15.54 -9.05 -0.26
CA SER A 248 15.83 -7.68 -0.68
C SER A 248 16.59 -6.91 0.39
N TYR A 249 16.31 -7.16 1.67
CA TYR A 249 17.00 -6.53 2.79
C TYR A 249 18.44 -7.05 2.89
N ASP A 250 18.64 -8.37 2.87
CA ASP A 250 19.96 -8.99 2.99
C ASP A 250 20.93 -8.56 1.89
N LYS A 251 20.41 -8.37 0.67
CA LYS A 251 21.20 -7.92 -0.48
C LYS A 251 21.66 -6.47 -0.37
N LYS A 252 20.81 -5.59 0.19
CA LYS A 252 21.00 -4.13 0.16
C LYS A 252 21.52 -3.57 1.49
N GLY A 253 21.31 -4.30 2.58
CA GLY A 253 21.44 -3.74 3.92
C GLY A 253 20.30 -2.78 4.27
N ARG A 254 20.28 -2.34 5.52
CA ARG A 254 19.18 -1.57 6.11
C ARG A 254 18.83 -0.30 5.32
N TYR A 255 19.84 0.53 5.07
CA TYR A 255 19.63 1.89 4.56
C TYR A 255 19.20 1.90 3.10
N ASP A 256 19.93 1.20 2.23
CA ASP A 256 19.58 1.13 0.81
C ASP A 256 18.25 0.41 0.57
N PHE A 257 17.92 -0.58 1.42
CA PHE A 257 16.58 -1.19 1.42
C PHE A 257 15.49 -0.16 1.72
N LEU A 258 15.62 0.60 2.82
CA LEU A 258 14.61 1.58 3.21
C LEU A 258 14.50 2.74 2.22
N PHE A 259 15.63 3.25 1.71
CA PHE A 259 15.65 4.30 0.71
C PHE A 259 14.91 3.88 -0.57
N ASP A 260 15.16 2.65 -1.05
CA ASP A 260 14.44 2.11 -2.20
C ASP A 260 12.94 1.92 -1.92
N ARG A 261 12.57 1.56 -0.69
CA ARG A 261 11.16 1.41 -0.28
C ARG A 261 10.45 2.77 -0.20
N VAL A 262 11.05 3.77 0.42
CA VAL A 262 10.49 5.14 0.47
C VAL A 262 10.36 5.71 -0.93
N LYS A 263 11.37 5.52 -1.78
CA LYS A 263 11.30 5.94 -3.18
C LYS A 263 10.16 5.28 -3.93
N ARG A 264 10.01 3.95 -3.83
CA ARG A 264 9.02 3.20 -4.62
C ARG A 264 7.61 3.26 -4.04
N LEU A 265 7.45 3.29 -2.72
CA LEU A 265 6.14 3.25 -2.05
C LEU A 265 5.71 4.64 -1.55
N GLY A 266 6.64 5.38 -0.93
CA GLY A 266 6.36 6.70 -0.36
C GLY A 266 6.08 7.77 -1.40
N ILE A 267 6.86 7.82 -2.50
CA ILE A 267 6.63 8.82 -3.56
C ILE A 267 5.23 8.64 -4.18
N PRO A 268 4.82 7.45 -4.66
CA PRO A 268 3.47 7.31 -5.22
C PRO A 268 2.37 7.54 -4.18
N PHE A 269 2.57 7.16 -2.92
CA PHE A 269 1.60 7.43 -1.84
C PHE A 269 1.39 8.93 -1.62
N VAL A 270 2.47 9.72 -1.53
CA VAL A 270 2.40 11.18 -1.38
C VAL A 270 1.75 11.82 -2.61
N VAL A 271 2.22 11.46 -3.81
CA VAL A 271 1.67 12.01 -5.07
C VAL A 271 0.19 11.69 -5.19
N TYR A 272 -0.24 10.47 -4.86
CA TYR A 272 -1.65 10.15 -4.88
C TYR A 272 -2.41 10.95 -3.83
N THR A 273 -1.96 10.94 -2.58
CA THR A 273 -2.71 11.52 -1.46
C THR A 273 -2.95 13.03 -1.58
N PHE A 274 -1.98 13.76 -2.14
CA PHE A 274 -2.03 15.22 -2.23
C PHE A 274 -2.32 15.73 -3.63
N VAL A 275 -2.17 14.91 -4.68
CA VAL A 275 -2.39 15.33 -6.07
C VAL A 275 -3.49 14.52 -6.73
N LEU A 276 -3.26 13.21 -6.94
CA LEU A 276 -4.19 12.41 -7.74
C LEU A 276 -5.54 12.19 -7.06
N GLY A 277 -5.58 11.94 -5.76
CA GLY A 277 -6.82 11.78 -5.00
C GLY A 277 -7.65 13.07 -4.95
N PRO A 278 -7.16 14.16 -4.37
CA PRO A 278 -7.97 15.35 -4.17
C PRO A 278 -8.25 16.16 -5.43
N TYR A 279 -7.32 16.22 -6.40
CA TYR A 279 -7.51 17.06 -7.58
C TYR A 279 -7.99 16.27 -8.79
N LEU A 280 -7.48 15.06 -9.01
CA LEU A 280 -7.88 14.27 -10.18
C LEU A 280 -9.10 13.39 -9.88
N GLN A 281 -9.05 12.52 -8.87
CA GLN A 281 -10.17 11.63 -8.53
C GLN A 281 -11.37 12.43 -8.05
N ASN A 282 -11.25 13.25 -7.01
CA ASN A 282 -12.38 14.04 -6.52
C ASN A 282 -12.82 15.10 -7.54
N GLY A 283 -11.88 15.65 -8.32
CA GLY A 283 -12.20 16.59 -9.39
C GLY A 283 -13.02 15.96 -10.51
N LEU A 284 -12.65 14.75 -10.96
CA LEU A 284 -13.45 14.00 -11.91
C LEU A 284 -14.80 13.57 -11.32
N ILE A 285 -14.85 13.21 -10.03
CA ILE A 285 -16.12 12.94 -9.36
C ILE A 285 -17.04 14.18 -9.43
N HIS A 286 -16.52 15.36 -9.12
CA HIS A 286 -17.26 16.62 -9.24
C HIS A 286 -17.69 16.92 -10.68
N VAL A 287 -16.77 16.85 -11.65
CA VAL A 287 -17.09 17.17 -13.06
C VAL A 287 -18.05 16.15 -13.68
N PHE A 288 -17.89 14.85 -13.39
CA PHE A 288 -18.70 13.80 -14.00
C PHE A 288 -20.05 13.64 -13.33
N PHE A 289 -20.12 13.85 -12.02
CA PHE A 289 -21.28 13.50 -11.20
C PHE A 289 -21.87 14.68 -10.42
N GLY A 290 -21.36 15.90 -10.57
CA GLY A 290 -21.91 17.11 -9.92
C GLY A 290 -21.88 17.06 -8.39
N LEU A 291 -21.11 16.13 -7.80
CA LEU A 291 -20.96 16.02 -6.34
C LEU A 291 -20.04 17.12 -5.83
N ASP A 292 -20.16 17.47 -4.55
CA ASP A 292 -19.30 18.48 -3.93
C ASP A 292 -17.83 18.18 -4.18
N PHE A 293 -17.07 19.23 -4.45
CA PHE A 293 -15.62 19.15 -4.60
C PHE A 293 -14.98 19.49 -3.26
N PRO A 294 -14.56 18.50 -2.44
CA PRO A 294 -13.92 18.75 -1.15
C PRO A 294 -12.48 19.22 -1.34
N ALA A 295 -12.32 20.41 -1.92
CA ALA A 295 -11.04 21.04 -2.21
C ALA A 295 -10.20 21.15 -0.93
N GLY A 296 -8.97 20.63 -0.95
CA GLY A 296 -8.03 20.70 0.18
C GLY A 296 -8.13 19.60 1.23
N THR A 297 -8.98 18.60 1.02
CA THR A 297 -8.91 17.35 1.78
C THR A 297 -7.82 16.43 1.23
N THR A 298 -7.25 15.56 2.05
CA THR A 298 -6.32 14.51 1.58
C THR A 298 -7.11 13.26 1.18
N ASN A 299 -6.78 12.62 0.06
CA ASN A 299 -7.40 11.37 -0.35
C ASN A 299 -6.33 10.36 -0.80
N CYS A 300 -6.01 9.39 0.04
CA CYS A 300 -4.99 8.38 -0.28
C CYS A 300 -5.47 7.28 -1.23
N GLY A 301 -6.78 7.19 -1.52
CA GLY A 301 -7.36 6.16 -2.40
C GLY A 301 -6.78 4.76 -2.14
N PRO A 302 -6.36 4.00 -3.17
CA PRO A 302 -5.79 2.66 -2.97
C PRO A 302 -4.37 2.67 -2.37
N THR A 303 -3.72 3.84 -2.28
CA THR A 303 -2.31 3.91 -1.87
C THR A 303 -2.09 3.75 -0.37
N TRP A 304 -3.15 3.61 0.44
CA TRP A 304 -3.04 3.15 1.83
C TRP A 304 -2.24 1.84 1.93
N PHE A 305 -2.36 0.95 0.94
CA PHE A 305 -1.61 -0.30 0.89
C PHE A 305 -0.10 -0.05 0.82
N LEU A 306 0.33 0.95 0.04
CA LEU A 306 1.74 1.33 -0.08
C LEU A 306 2.27 1.87 1.24
N ASN A 307 1.46 2.69 1.93
CA ASN A 307 1.79 3.20 3.26
C ASN A 307 1.97 2.06 4.26
N THR A 308 1.03 1.11 4.32
CA THR A 308 1.14 -0.07 5.20
C THR A 308 2.36 -0.93 4.87
N LEU A 309 2.65 -1.18 3.59
CA LEU A 309 3.85 -1.90 3.18
C LEU A 309 5.14 -1.19 3.58
N MET A 310 5.16 0.14 3.50
CA MET A 310 6.29 0.94 3.96
C MET A 310 6.47 0.81 5.47
N THR A 311 5.40 0.93 6.25
CA THR A 311 5.41 0.71 7.70
C THR A 311 5.94 -0.67 8.08
N PHE A 312 5.43 -1.74 7.46
CA PHE A 312 5.93 -3.09 7.74
C PHE A 312 7.37 -3.31 7.28
N SER A 313 7.79 -2.69 6.18
CA SER A 313 9.19 -2.72 5.73
C SER A 313 10.13 -2.03 6.72
N ILE A 314 9.68 -0.93 7.31
CA ILE A 314 10.40 -0.22 8.38
C ILE A 314 10.50 -1.11 9.61
N ILE A 315 9.39 -1.67 10.10
CA ILE A 315 9.38 -2.58 11.25
C ILE A 315 10.34 -3.75 11.00
N TYR A 316 10.28 -4.37 9.81
CA TYR A 316 11.21 -5.44 9.44
C TYR A 316 12.67 -4.99 9.51
N ALA A 317 13.00 -3.81 9.01
CA ALA A 317 14.36 -3.31 8.96
C ALA A 317 14.98 -3.06 10.36
N PHE A 318 14.14 -2.69 11.34
CA PHE A 318 14.56 -2.36 12.70
C PHE A 318 14.44 -3.53 13.68
N ALA A 319 13.32 -4.25 13.67
CA ALA A 319 13.04 -5.32 14.61
C ALA A 319 13.59 -6.68 14.15
N CYS A 320 13.66 -6.93 12.84
CA CYS A 320 14.12 -8.20 12.29
C CYS A 320 15.56 -8.08 11.77
N GLY A 321 15.75 -7.31 10.69
CA GLY A 321 17.05 -7.13 10.06
C GLY A 321 17.66 -8.41 9.49
N LYS A 322 19.00 -8.43 9.34
CA LYS A 322 19.74 -9.50 8.63
C LYS A 322 19.81 -10.80 9.42
N ASN A 323 19.93 -10.69 10.75
CA ASN A 323 20.12 -11.83 11.64
C ASN A 323 18.78 -12.47 12.07
N TRP A 324 17.64 -11.87 11.69
CA TRP A 324 16.34 -12.47 11.95
C TRP A 324 16.06 -13.59 10.95
N SER A 325 16.33 -14.79 11.42
CA SER A 325 16.10 -16.04 10.72
C SER A 325 15.40 -17.04 11.66
N PRO A 326 14.17 -16.76 12.10
CA PRO A 326 13.44 -17.68 12.95
C PRO A 326 13.28 -19.01 12.21
N LYS A 327 13.65 -20.11 12.88
CA LYS A 327 13.51 -21.47 12.37
C LYS A 327 12.11 -21.97 12.69
N ILE A 328 11.20 -21.77 11.75
CA ILE A 328 9.80 -22.16 11.88
C ILE A 328 9.47 -23.02 10.68
N ASP A 329 9.16 -24.29 10.95
CA ASP A 329 8.74 -25.22 9.91
C ASP A 329 7.41 -24.80 9.29
N CYS A 330 7.19 -25.19 8.03
CA CYS A 330 5.92 -24.92 7.39
C CYS A 330 4.81 -25.67 8.15
N PRO A 331 3.73 -24.99 8.59
CA PRO A 331 2.61 -25.67 9.21
C PRO A 331 2.07 -26.77 8.29
N SER A 332 1.66 -27.90 8.87
CA SER A 332 0.87 -28.90 8.15
C SER A 332 -0.49 -28.30 7.75
N LEU A 333 -1.28 -29.00 6.93
CA LEU A 333 -2.64 -28.53 6.61
C LEU A 333 -3.50 -28.36 7.88
N LEU A 334 -3.37 -29.27 8.84
CA LEU A 334 -4.01 -29.14 10.14
C LEU A 334 -3.45 -27.96 10.96
N GLY A 335 -2.14 -27.70 10.85
CA GLY A 335 -1.51 -26.52 11.44
C GLY A 335 -2.05 -25.21 10.84
N PHE A 336 -2.21 -25.12 9.53
CA PHE A 336 -2.85 -23.99 8.86
C PHE A 336 -4.31 -23.82 9.27
N PHE A 337 -5.03 -24.93 9.45
CA PHE A 337 -6.40 -24.89 9.95
C PHE A 337 -6.47 -24.29 11.35
N TRP A 338 -5.65 -24.76 12.30
CA TRP A 338 -5.61 -24.18 13.64
C TRP A 338 -5.16 -22.72 13.66
N PHE A 339 -4.18 -22.38 12.84
CA PHE A 339 -3.76 -20.99 12.63
C PHE A 339 -4.92 -20.10 12.11
N SER A 340 -5.77 -20.64 11.23
CA SER A 340 -6.97 -19.93 10.74
C SER A 340 -7.97 -19.66 11.87
N ILE A 341 -8.18 -20.63 12.77
CA ILE A 341 -9.05 -20.47 13.94
C ILE A 341 -8.48 -19.42 14.89
N LEU A 342 -7.17 -19.46 15.19
CA LEU A 342 -6.53 -18.49 16.07
C LEU A 342 -6.58 -17.06 15.51
N THR A 343 -6.31 -16.90 14.21
CA THR A 343 -6.38 -15.61 13.53
C THR A 343 -7.82 -15.08 13.54
N GLY A 344 -8.80 -15.94 13.25
CA GLY A 344 -10.20 -15.57 13.28
C GLY A 344 -10.69 -15.21 14.68
N ALA A 345 -10.27 -15.94 15.71
CA ALA A 345 -10.62 -15.67 17.11
C ALA A 345 -10.05 -14.32 17.56
N MET A 346 -8.81 -14.00 17.18
CA MET A 346 -8.20 -12.70 17.41
C MET A 346 -9.03 -11.57 16.78
N VAL A 347 -9.43 -11.72 15.51
CA VAL A 347 -10.28 -10.72 14.84
C VAL A 347 -11.64 -10.61 15.53
N THR A 348 -12.27 -11.71 15.92
CA THR A 348 -13.53 -11.70 16.69
C THR A 348 -13.38 -10.86 17.96
N VAL A 349 -12.34 -11.11 18.76
CA VAL A 349 -12.09 -10.36 20.00
C VAL A 349 -11.94 -8.87 19.71
N VAL A 350 -11.19 -8.49 18.68
CA VAL A 350 -11.05 -7.08 18.28
C VAL A 350 -12.41 -6.46 17.94
N LEU A 351 -13.23 -7.16 17.14
CA LEU A 351 -14.53 -6.68 16.69
C LEU A 351 -15.61 -6.62 17.80
N LEU A 352 -15.39 -7.29 18.93
CA LEU A 352 -16.25 -7.13 20.10
C LEU A 352 -16.09 -5.76 20.78
N PHE A 353 -14.93 -5.11 20.62
CA PHE A 353 -14.60 -3.85 21.29
C PHE A 353 -14.38 -2.67 20.33
N ALA A 354 -14.23 -2.94 19.03
CA ALA A 354 -13.96 -1.94 18.01
C ALA A 354 -14.89 -2.08 16.81
N ASN A 355 -15.25 -0.95 16.19
CA ASN A 355 -16.11 -0.96 15.02
C ASN A 355 -15.34 -1.42 13.78
N GLY A 356 -15.67 -2.61 13.26
CA GLY A 356 -15.02 -3.18 12.07
C GLY A 356 -14.88 -2.21 10.89
N TYR A 357 -15.83 -1.29 10.71
CA TYR A 357 -15.92 -0.37 9.58
C TYR A 357 -15.12 0.93 9.73
N ASP A 358 -14.37 1.10 10.83
CA ASP A 358 -13.55 2.30 11.02
C ASP A 358 -12.53 2.49 9.90
N PHE A 359 -12.25 3.76 9.60
CA PHE A 359 -11.25 4.16 8.63
C PHE A 359 -10.07 4.78 9.37
N PHE A 360 -9.05 3.98 9.63
CA PHE A 360 -7.86 4.36 10.40
C PHE A 360 -6.60 4.03 9.59
N PHE A 361 -5.54 4.86 9.70
CA PHE A 361 -4.34 4.78 8.85
C PHE A 361 -4.61 4.86 7.33
N GLY A 362 -5.76 5.40 6.92
CA GLY A 362 -6.20 5.39 5.52
C GLY A 362 -6.73 4.03 5.02
N VAL A 363 -6.81 3.03 5.91
CA VAL A 363 -7.24 1.66 5.57
C VAL A 363 -8.76 1.55 5.78
N PRO A 364 -9.52 1.11 4.77
CA PRO A 364 -10.94 0.84 4.93
C PRO A 364 -11.17 -0.41 5.78
N VAL A 365 -12.22 -0.40 6.61
CA VAL A 365 -12.63 -1.54 7.44
C VAL A 365 -11.49 -2.01 8.35
N PHE A 366 -10.80 -1.04 8.98
CA PHE A 366 -9.50 -1.21 9.63
C PHE A 366 -9.52 -2.35 10.66
N TRP A 367 -10.44 -2.33 11.62
CA TRP A 367 -10.43 -3.29 12.72
C TRP A 367 -10.79 -4.72 12.29
N GLN A 368 -11.48 -4.88 11.16
CA GLN A 368 -11.78 -6.20 10.60
C GLN A 368 -10.59 -6.79 9.84
N ASP A 369 -9.88 -5.97 9.07
CA ASP A 369 -8.91 -6.44 8.09
C ASP A 369 -7.47 -6.28 8.57
N PHE A 370 -7.15 -5.12 9.15
CA PHE A 370 -5.80 -4.73 9.53
C PHE A 370 -5.12 -5.70 10.52
N PRO A 371 -5.80 -6.29 11.53
CA PRO A 371 -5.16 -7.24 12.44
C PRO A 371 -4.51 -8.43 11.71
N THR A 372 -5.04 -8.81 10.54
CA THR A 372 -4.47 -9.90 9.74
C THR A 372 -3.26 -9.47 8.92
N PHE A 373 -3.14 -8.19 8.54
CA PHE A 373 -2.10 -7.74 7.60
C PHE A 373 -0.66 -7.95 8.09
N PRO A 374 -0.29 -7.65 9.36
CA PRO A 374 1.03 -7.98 9.88
C PRO A 374 1.29 -9.49 9.85
N ILE A 375 0.29 -10.30 10.20
CA ILE A 375 0.39 -11.76 10.22
C ILE A 375 0.74 -12.28 8.83
N TYR A 376 0.03 -11.83 7.78
CA TYR A 376 0.34 -12.23 6.41
C TYR A 376 1.70 -11.71 5.95
N PHE A 377 2.03 -10.44 6.20
CA PHE A 377 3.31 -9.86 5.78
C PHE A 377 4.52 -10.56 6.42
N PHE A 378 4.54 -10.68 7.75
CA PHE A 378 5.64 -11.34 8.45
C PHE A 378 5.61 -12.85 8.25
N GLY A 379 4.42 -13.46 8.09
CA GLY A 379 4.28 -14.86 7.66
C GLY A 379 4.93 -15.11 6.30
N GLY A 380 4.79 -14.18 5.35
CA GLY A 380 5.51 -14.22 4.08
C GLY A 380 7.03 -14.16 4.25
N ALA A 381 7.51 -13.28 5.13
CA ALA A 381 8.94 -13.18 5.44
C ALA A 381 9.50 -14.47 6.09
N ILE A 382 8.75 -15.08 7.02
CA ILE A 382 9.08 -16.38 7.63
C ILE A 382 9.07 -17.48 6.56
N ALA A 383 8.05 -17.50 5.69
CA ALA A 383 7.92 -18.45 4.61
C ALA A 383 9.13 -18.40 3.66
N GLN A 384 9.66 -17.21 3.39
CA GLN A 384 10.87 -17.08 2.58
C GLN A 384 12.12 -17.55 3.33
N ARG A 385 12.27 -17.23 4.61
CA ARG A 385 13.43 -17.64 5.44
C ARG A 385 13.51 -19.16 5.62
N ASN A 386 12.37 -19.87 5.57
CA ASN A 386 12.25 -21.30 5.87
C ASN A 386 11.78 -22.15 4.67
N ASN A 387 11.82 -21.61 3.45
CA ASN A 387 11.45 -22.31 2.21
C ASN A 387 10.05 -22.97 2.25
N TRP A 388 9.06 -22.33 2.88
CA TRP A 388 7.72 -22.90 3.01
C TRP A 388 7.06 -23.22 1.67
N MET A 389 7.41 -22.49 0.59
CA MET A 389 6.81 -22.72 -0.72
C MET A 389 7.10 -24.13 -1.26
N ASP A 390 8.25 -24.73 -0.94
CA ASP A 390 8.58 -26.10 -1.36
C ASP A 390 7.76 -27.14 -0.59
N ASN A 391 7.51 -26.88 0.70
CA ASN A 391 6.64 -27.71 1.53
C ASN A 391 5.17 -27.60 1.09
N ILE A 392 4.69 -26.39 0.82
CA ILE A 392 3.31 -26.15 0.32
C ILE A 392 3.09 -26.88 -1.02
N ARG A 393 4.10 -26.93 -1.90
CA ARG A 393 4.02 -27.69 -3.16
C ARG A 393 3.76 -29.17 -2.95
N GLN A 394 4.16 -29.75 -1.81
CA GLN A 394 3.98 -31.18 -1.52
C GLN A 394 2.63 -31.49 -0.83
N MET A 395 1.85 -30.47 -0.44
CA MET A 395 0.59 -30.67 0.27
C MET A 395 -0.53 -31.19 -0.64
N SER A 396 -1.48 -31.93 -0.07
CA SER A 396 -2.62 -32.48 -0.81
C SER A 396 -3.48 -31.37 -1.43
N ARG A 397 -3.56 -31.34 -2.76
CA ARG A 397 -4.40 -30.39 -3.52
C ARG A 397 -5.88 -30.61 -3.25
N LEU A 398 -6.31 -31.86 -3.21
CA LEU A 398 -7.68 -32.22 -2.90
C LEU A 398 -8.10 -31.64 -1.53
N ALA A 399 -7.25 -31.78 -0.50
CA ALA A 399 -7.56 -31.24 0.82
C ALA A 399 -7.64 -29.70 0.81
N ILE A 400 -6.72 -29.01 0.12
CA ILE A 400 -6.72 -27.54 0.02
C ILE A 400 -7.96 -27.03 -0.72
N TYR A 401 -8.30 -27.62 -1.86
CA TYR A 401 -9.47 -27.21 -2.63
C TYR A 401 -10.78 -27.56 -1.91
N SER A 402 -10.88 -28.74 -1.29
CA SER A 402 -12.03 -29.11 -0.46
C SER A 402 -12.21 -28.16 0.72
N TRP A 403 -11.13 -27.76 1.40
CA TRP A 403 -11.20 -26.72 2.44
C TRP A 403 -11.71 -25.40 1.86
N ALA A 404 -11.10 -24.88 0.79
CA ALA A 404 -11.51 -23.60 0.21
C ALA A 404 -12.99 -23.59 -0.22
N ILE A 405 -13.47 -24.67 -0.86
CA ILE A 405 -14.87 -24.83 -1.28
C ILE A 405 -15.79 -24.91 -0.07
N ALA A 406 -15.47 -25.74 0.92
CA ALA A 406 -16.28 -25.88 2.12
C ALA A 406 -16.36 -24.58 2.92
N ALA A 407 -15.24 -23.86 3.05
CA ALA A 407 -15.19 -22.55 3.71
C ALA A 407 -15.99 -21.49 2.96
N PHE A 408 -15.92 -21.49 1.62
CA PHE A 408 -16.71 -20.59 0.78
C PHE A 408 -18.23 -20.86 0.93
N ALA A 409 -18.63 -22.13 0.91
CA ALA A 409 -20.03 -22.51 1.14
C ALA A 409 -20.49 -22.10 2.55
N LEU A 410 -19.68 -22.40 3.58
CA LEU A 410 -19.96 -22.01 4.96
C LEU A 410 -20.14 -20.50 5.11
N ASN A 411 -19.24 -19.70 4.53
CA ASN A 411 -19.32 -18.24 4.58
C ASN A 411 -20.56 -17.70 3.85
N THR A 412 -20.91 -18.29 2.72
CA THR A 412 -22.11 -17.91 1.94
C THR A 412 -23.37 -18.17 2.77
N CYS A 413 -23.50 -19.37 3.36
CA CYS A 413 -24.60 -19.69 4.27
C CYS A 413 -24.64 -18.77 5.49
N ALA A 414 -23.49 -18.47 6.09
CA ALA A 414 -23.41 -17.61 7.27
C ALA A 414 -23.81 -16.15 6.95
N THR A 415 -23.40 -15.64 5.78
CA THR A 415 -23.77 -14.29 5.32
C THR A 415 -25.27 -14.21 5.00
N ALA A 416 -25.83 -15.26 4.38
CA ALA A 416 -27.27 -15.36 4.14
C ALA A 416 -28.06 -15.39 5.46
N PHE A 417 -27.58 -16.14 6.46
CA PHE A 417 -28.17 -16.17 7.80
C PHE A 417 -28.15 -14.79 8.47
N ILE A 418 -27.01 -14.09 8.46
CA ILE A 418 -26.89 -12.73 9.01
C ILE A 418 -27.88 -11.79 8.32
N SER A 419 -27.93 -11.83 6.99
CA SER A 419 -28.81 -10.95 6.19
C SER A 419 -30.30 -11.19 6.46
N ALA A 420 -30.70 -12.44 6.75
CA ALA A 420 -32.09 -12.80 7.02
C ALA A 420 -32.55 -12.50 8.45
N LYS A 421 -31.63 -12.53 9.43
CA LYS A 421 -31.97 -12.42 10.87
C LYS A 421 -31.63 -11.08 11.49
N VAL A 422 -30.59 -10.40 11.01
CA VAL A 422 -30.11 -9.15 11.59
C VAL A 422 -30.71 -7.97 10.84
N MET A 423 -32.00 -7.71 11.07
CA MET A 423 -32.67 -6.52 10.53
C MET A 423 -32.71 -5.40 11.57
N SER A 424 -32.13 -4.25 11.19
CA SER A 424 -32.23 -2.91 11.77
C SER A 424 -31.81 -2.65 13.23
N SER A 425 -31.74 -3.65 14.13
CA SER A 425 -31.08 -3.50 15.44
C SER A 425 -30.78 -4.88 16.07
N PRO A 426 -29.57 -5.44 15.90
CA PRO A 426 -29.23 -6.71 16.53
C PRO A 426 -29.33 -6.62 18.05
N SER A 427 -29.87 -7.65 18.68
CA SER A 427 -29.70 -7.89 20.11
C SER A 427 -28.20 -8.03 20.45
N SER A 428 -27.84 -7.86 21.72
CA SER A 428 -26.45 -8.04 22.18
C SER A 428 -25.90 -9.43 21.84
N GLY A 429 -26.74 -10.47 21.91
CA GLY A 429 -26.38 -11.82 21.49
C GLY A 429 -26.13 -11.94 19.98
N GLU A 430 -27.00 -11.35 19.15
CA GLU A 430 -26.83 -11.34 17.69
C GLU A 430 -25.59 -10.57 17.26
N PHE A 431 -25.28 -9.45 17.93
CA PHE A 431 -24.04 -8.72 17.69
C PHE A 431 -22.81 -9.61 17.88
N VAL A 432 -22.74 -10.34 19.01
CA VAL A 432 -21.63 -11.26 19.30
C VAL A 432 -21.54 -12.36 18.22
N VAL A 433 -22.67 -12.94 17.83
CA VAL A 433 -22.71 -13.97 16.77
C VAL A 433 -22.20 -13.44 15.44
N VAL A 434 -22.57 -12.22 15.05
CA VAL A 434 -22.07 -11.56 13.82
C VAL A 434 -20.55 -11.39 13.88
N GLN A 435 -19.99 -10.96 15.01
CA GLN A 435 -18.54 -10.82 15.16
C GLN A 435 -17.82 -12.16 15.12
N ILE A 436 -18.40 -13.21 15.73
CA ILE A 436 -17.86 -14.58 15.67
C ILE A 436 -17.82 -15.08 14.23
N ILE A 437 -18.90 -14.91 13.46
CA ILE A 437 -18.94 -15.32 12.05
C ILE A 437 -17.91 -14.51 11.24
N THR A 438 -17.87 -13.20 11.41
CA THR A 438 -16.96 -12.30 10.68
C THR A 438 -15.49 -12.61 10.99
N GLY A 439 -15.14 -12.85 12.25
CA GLY A 439 -13.79 -13.23 12.64
C GLY A 439 -13.44 -14.66 12.24
N LEU A 440 -14.14 -15.66 12.77
CA LEU A 440 -13.77 -17.09 12.60
C LEU A 440 -14.00 -17.60 11.18
N VAL A 441 -15.20 -17.38 10.62
CA VAL A 441 -15.56 -17.96 9.31
C VAL A 441 -14.91 -17.14 8.20
N TYR A 442 -15.12 -15.82 8.20
CA TYR A 442 -14.70 -14.95 7.11
C TYR A 442 -13.19 -14.63 7.14
N LYS A 443 -12.66 -14.08 8.24
CA LYS A 443 -11.23 -13.71 8.35
C LYS A 443 -10.30 -14.85 8.79
N GLY A 444 -10.84 -15.90 9.38
CA GLY A 444 -10.10 -17.12 9.71
C GLY A 444 -10.13 -18.15 8.59
N ILE A 445 -11.13 -19.03 8.65
CA ILE A 445 -11.22 -20.27 7.87
C ILE A 445 -11.23 -20.00 6.36
N LEU A 446 -12.08 -19.07 5.90
CA LEU A 446 -12.22 -18.74 4.47
C LEU A 446 -10.94 -18.10 3.93
N GLN A 447 -10.45 -17.06 4.60
CA GLN A 447 -9.30 -16.28 4.15
C GLN A 447 -8.05 -17.17 3.99
N VAL A 448 -7.72 -18.00 4.97
CA VAL A 448 -6.55 -18.91 4.87
C VAL A 448 -6.76 -19.96 3.79
N GLY A 449 -7.94 -20.58 3.73
CA GLY A 449 -8.27 -21.62 2.74
C GLY A 449 -8.15 -21.11 1.30
N ILE A 450 -8.73 -19.95 0.98
CA ILE A 450 -8.64 -19.35 -0.35
C ILE A 450 -7.20 -18.89 -0.66
N CYS A 451 -6.47 -18.32 0.31
CA CYS A 451 -5.07 -17.94 0.11
C CYS A 451 -4.20 -19.14 -0.31
N LEU A 452 -4.38 -20.29 0.34
CA LEU A 452 -3.70 -21.54 -0.02
C LEU A 452 -4.14 -22.04 -1.40
N ALA A 453 -5.45 -22.11 -1.65
CA ALA A 453 -6.00 -22.58 -2.92
C ALA A 453 -5.52 -21.77 -4.12
N VAL A 454 -5.55 -20.43 -4.03
CA VAL A 454 -5.03 -19.55 -5.09
C VAL A 454 -3.53 -19.77 -5.28
N SER A 455 -2.77 -19.88 -4.18
CA SER A 455 -1.32 -20.08 -4.28
C SER A 455 -0.96 -21.37 -4.98
N VAL A 456 -1.56 -22.51 -4.60
CA VAL A 456 -1.29 -23.81 -5.23
C VAL A 456 -1.83 -23.90 -6.66
N PHE A 457 -2.99 -23.28 -6.93
CA PHE A 457 -3.56 -23.22 -8.28
C PHE A 457 -2.58 -22.57 -9.26
N PHE A 458 -1.97 -21.45 -8.87
CA PHE A 458 -0.96 -20.79 -9.69
C PHE A 458 0.38 -21.55 -9.74
N MET A 459 0.78 -22.21 -8.65
CA MET A 459 1.98 -23.08 -8.64
C MET A 459 1.87 -24.22 -9.67
N ASP A 460 0.67 -24.78 -9.83
CA ASP A 460 0.43 -25.95 -10.67
C ASP A 460 0.13 -25.55 -12.13
N HIS A 461 -0.72 -24.55 -12.34
CA HIS A 461 -1.27 -24.23 -13.67
C HIS A 461 -0.64 -22.99 -14.33
N PHE A 462 -0.04 -22.10 -13.54
CA PHE A 462 0.46 -20.80 -14.00
C PHE A 462 1.91 -20.54 -13.58
N ASN A 463 2.71 -21.59 -13.40
CA ASN A 463 4.14 -21.46 -13.09
C ASN A 463 5.03 -21.37 -14.34
N LYS A 464 4.64 -20.48 -15.26
CA LYS A 464 5.43 -20.16 -16.45
C LYS A 464 5.17 -18.73 -16.90
N LYS A 465 6.10 -18.18 -17.67
CA LYS A 465 5.95 -16.90 -18.34
C LYS A 465 5.10 -17.06 -19.61
N TYR A 466 4.09 -16.21 -19.77
CA TYR A 466 3.25 -16.14 -20.97
C TYR A 466 3.65 -14.95 -21.85
N TRP A 467 3.11 -14.90 -23.07
CA TRP A 467 3.38 -13.82 -24.04
C TRP A 467 3.03 -12.43 -23.51
N CYS A 468 1.96 -12.31 -22.71
CA CYS A 468 1.49 -11.05 -22.13
C CYS A 468 2.08 -10.75 -20.75
N THR A 469 2.70 -11.73 -20.06
CA THR A 469 3.29 -11.54 -18.73
C THR A 469 4.26 -10.36 -18.66
N PRO A 470 5.16 -10.10 -19.64
CA PRO A 470 6.05 -8.93 -19.62
C PRO A 470 5.32 -7.58 -19.58
N PHE A 471 4.20 -7.47 -20.29
CA PHE A 471 3.41 -6.25 -20.33
C PHE A 471 2.74 -6.01 -18.98
N PHE A 472 1.97 -6.98 -18.49
CA PHE A 472 1.23 -6.86 -17.24
C PHE A 472 2.15 -6.76 -16.01
N SER A 473 3.22 -7.56 -15.93
CA SER A 473 4.15 -7.50 -14.79
C SER A 473 4.87 -6.16 -14.65
N LYS A 474 5.12 -5.47 -15.77
CA LYS A 474 5.67 -4.10 -15.75
C LYS A 474 4.59 -3.09 -15.34
N ALA A 475 3.39 -3.20 -15.87
CA ALA A 475 2.33 -2.20 -15.67
C ALA A 475 1.56 -2.32 -14.34
N MET A 476 1.50 -3.51 -13.73
CA MET A 476 0.57 -3.83 -12.61
C MET A 476 0.67 -2.88 -11.43
N TYR A 477 1.88 -2.44 -11.07
CA TYR A 477 2.05 -1.53 -9.93
C TYR A 477 1.45 -0.16 -10.22
N THR A 478 1.65 0.38 -11.43
CA THR A 478 1.04 1.63 -11.85
C THR A 478 -0.48 1.48 -12.04
N ALA A 479 -0.93 0.37 -12.63
CA ALA A 479 -2.36 0.08 -12.83
C ALA A 479 -3.14 0.04 -11.52
N TYR A 480 -2.55 -0.54 -10.48
CA TYR A 480 -3.12 -0.54 -9.12
C TYR A 480 -3.27 0.88 -8.56
N ILE A 481 -2.25 1.73 -8.71
CA ILE A 481 -2.26 3.09 -8.18
C ILE A 481 -3.31 3.95 -8.89
N ILE A 482 -3.34 3.94 -10.22
CA ILE A 482 -4.13 4.92 -10.98
C ILE A 482 -5.59 4.52 -11.22
N GLN A 483 -5.99 3.28 -10.89
CA GLN A 483 -7.32 2.73 -11.22
C GLN A 483 -8.48 3.67 -10.83
N PHE A 484 -8.38 4.28 -9.64
CA PHE A 484 -9.39 5.21 -9.10
C PHE A 484 -9.19 6.65 -9.54
N ALA A 485 -7.98 7.01 -9.97
CA ALA A 485 -7.66 8.38 -10.34
C ALA A 485 -8.45 8.81 -11.58
N ALA A 486 -8.55 7.94 -12.60
CA ALA A 486 -9.30 8.26 -13.82
C ALA A 486 -10.00 7.06 -14.48
N PRO A 487 -9.34 5.91 -14.76
CA PRO A 487 -9.90 4.87 -15.62
C PRO A 487 -11.25 4.33 -15.15
N MET A 488 -11.41 4.06 -13.85
CA MET A 488 -12.67 3.58 -13.29
C MET A 488 -13.77 4.64 -13.36
N LEU A 489 -13.45 5.90 -13.08
CA LEU A 489 -14.41 7.01 -13.13
C LEU A 489 -14.88 7.28 -14.56
N ILE A 490 -13.99 7.14 -15.55
CA ILE A 490 -14.35 7.21 -16.96
C ILE A 490 -15.29 6.05 -17.31
N GLY A 491 -14.94 4.81 -16.94
CA GLY A 491 -15.82 3.65 -17.15
C GLY A 491 -17.20 3.84 -16.54
N LEU A 492 -17.26 4.35 -15.30
CA LEU A 492 -18.50 4.66 -14.61
C LEU A 492 -19.32 5.74 -15.34
N LYS A 493 -18.69 6.86 -15.75
CA LYS A 493 -19.38 7.95 -16.45
C LYS A 493 -19.93 7.52 -17.81
N VAL A 494 -19.16 6.74 -18.58
CA VAL A 494 -19.62 6.22 -19.88
C VAL A 494 -20.85 5.32 -19.71
N THR A 495 -20.78 4.36 -18.77
CA THR A 495 -21.91 3.49 -18.47
C THR A 495 -23.12 4.28 -18.00
N PHE A 496 -22.91 5.30 -17.16
CA PHE A 496 -23.97 6.18 -16.71
C PHE A 496 -24.67 6.89 -17.88
N VAL A 497 -23.93 7.52 -18.78
CA VAL A 497 -24.49 8.22 -19.95
C VAL A 497 -25.31 7.28 -20.84
N ILE A 498 -24.87 6.02 -20.98
CA ILE A 498 -25.61 5.00 -21.75
C ILE A 498 -26.92 4.63 -21.05
N LEU A 499 -26.88 4.41 -19.73
CA LEU A 499 -28.08 4.07 -18.95
C LEU A 499 -29.10 5.22 -18.96
N GLU A 500 -28.63 6.46 -18.86
CA GLU A 500 -29.48 7.66 -18.95
C GLU A 500 -30.10 7.80 -20.34
N ALA A 501 -29.30 7.71 -21.41
CA ALA A 501 -29.78 7.82 -22.79
C ALA A 501 -30.78 6.72 -23.19
N THR A 502 -30.76 5.58 -22.50
CA THR A 502 -31.68 4.45 -22.72
C THR A 502 -32.89 4.47 -21.78
N GLY A 503 -33.05 5.49 -20.94
CA GLY A 503 -34.18 5.63 -20.01
C GLY A 503 -34.13 4.66 -18.81
N ASN A 504 -32.95 4.14 -18.47
CA ASN A 504 -32.77 3.14 -17.40
C ASN A 504 -32.28 3.74 -16.07
N VAL A 505 -32.50 5.04 -15.85
CA VAL A 505 -32.07 5.78 -14.65
C VAL A 505 -33.25 6.53 -14.04
N ALA A 506 -33.35 6.50 -12.71
CA ALA A 506 -34.25 7.33 -11.92
C ALA A 506 -33.55 7.87 -10.67
N TYR A 507 -34.24 8.75 -9.94
CA TYR A 507 -33.71 9.45 -8.77
C TYR A 507 -34.66 9.27 -7.58
N ARG A 508 -34.12 8.91 -6.41
CA ARG A 508 -34.88 8.51 -5.21
C ARG A 508 -35.79 9.62 -4.64
N ASP A 509 -35.37 10.88 -4.75
CA ASP A 509 -35.98 11.97 -3.97
C ASP A 509 -36.67 13.03 -4.85
N GLY A 510 -36.94 12.74 -6.13
CA GLY A 510 -37.38 13.75 -7.11
C GLY A 510 -36.34 14.84 -7.41
N SER A 511 -35.20 14.82 -6.71
CA SER A 511 -34.00 15.59 -7.01
C SER A 511 -33.34 15.05 -8.27
N THR A 512 -32.64 15.89 -9.03
CA THR A 512 -31.74 15.47 -10.13
C THR A 512 -30.32 15.20 -9.62
N SER A 513 -30.15 15.01 -8.31
CA SER A 513 -28.84 14.78 -7.70
C SER A 513 -28.35 13.39 -8.02
N ILE A 514 -27.13 13.29 -8.54
CA ILE A 514 -26.54 12.00 -8.87
C ILE A 514 -26.34 11.11 -7.63
N ALA A 515 -26.29 11.68 -6.43
CA ALA A 515 -26.27 10.91 -5.18
C ALA A 515 -27.55 10.11 -4.92
N SER A 516 -28.71 10.57 -5.43
CA SER A 516 -30.00 9.90 -5.28
C SER A 516 -30.32 8.94 -6.43
N MET A 517 -29.41 8.77 -7.38
CA MET A 517 -29.61 7.97 -8.58
C MET A 517 -29.65 6.46 -8.35
N TYR A 518 -30.49 5.76 -9.11
CA TYR A 518 -30.52 4.30 -9.18
C TYR A 518 -30.92 3.80 -10.58
N ILE A 519 -30.58 2.54 -10.87
CA ILE A 519 -30.93 1.86 -12.11
C ILE A 519 -32.36 1.34 -12.02
N THR A 520 -33.22 1.73 -12.97
CA THR A 520 -34.64 1.35 -12.97
C THR A 520 -34.87 -0.09 -13.44
N ASN A 521 -34.04 -0.58 -14.35
CA ASN A 521 -34.06 -1.97 -14.81
C ASN A 521 -32.95 -2.78 -14.12
N PRO A 522 -33.26 -3.53 -13.04
CA PRO A 522 -32.25 -4.18 -12.25
C PRO A 522 -31.53 -5.32 -13.01
N ASN A 523 -32.07 -5.80 -14.13
CA ASN A 523 -31.36 -6.74 -15.01
C ASN A 523 -30.13 -6.14 -15.71
N LEU A 524 -29.98 -4.81 -15.68
CA LEU A 524 -28.81 -4.11 -16.21
C LEU A 524 -27.68 -3.96 -15.19
N ILE A 525 -27.87 -4.39 -13.94
CA ILE A 525 -26.84 -4.30 -12.88
C ILE A 525 -25.56 -5.06 -13.26
N PHE A 526 -25.70 -6.35 -13.59
CA PHE A 526 -24.57 -7.19 -13.96
C PHE A 526 -23.95 -6.80 -15.32
N PRO A 527 -24.74 -6.54 -16.39
CA PRO A 527 -24.22 -5.97 -17.63
C PRO A 527 -23.50 -4.62 -17.44
N GLY A 528 -24.02 -3.75 -16.57
CA GLY A 528 -23.41 -2.47 -16.23
C GLY A 528 -22.03 -2.65 -15.58
N TRP A 529 -21.89 -3.60 -14.66
CA TRP A 529 -20.60 -3.97 -14.10
C TRP A 529 -19.61 -4.47 -15.15
N LEU A 530 -20.06 -5.33 -16.08
CA LEU A 530 -19.22 -5.81 -17.18
C LEU A 530 -18.74 -4.67 -18.07
N LEU A 531 -19.61 -3.72 -18.39
CA LEU A 531 -19.28 -2.56 -19.22
C LEU A 531 -18.24 -1.65 -18.52
N ILE A 532 -18.47 -1.31 -17.25
CA ILE A 532 -17.52 -0.50 -16.45
C ILE A 532 -16.17 -1.22 -16.38
N SER A 533 -16.19 -2.52 -16.10
CA SER A 533 -14.99 -3.34 -16.01
C SER A 533 -14.22 -3.37 -17.33
N GLY A 534 -14.90 -3.60 -18.45
CA GLY A 534 -14.31 -3.62 -19.78
C GLY A 534 -13.62 -2.31 -20.14
N ILE A 535 -14.34 -1.19 -20.00
CA ILE A 535 -13.80 0.14 -20.28
C ILE A 535 -12.62 0.44 -19.35
N THR A 536 -12.77 0.18 -18.05
CA THR A 536 -11.72 0.42 -17.06
C THR A 536 -10.45 -0.35 -17.40
N LEU A 537 -10.55 -1.65 -17.72
CA LEU A 537 -9.38 -2.47 -18.05
C LEU A 537 -8.72 -2.06 -19.38
N LEU A 538 -9.52 -1.70 -20.39
CA LEU A 538 -9.02 -1.22 -21.68
C LEU A 538 -8.23 0.08 -21.56
N ILE A 539 -8.62 0.96 -20.64
CA ILE A 539 -7.91 2.23 -20.41
C ILE A 539 -6.75 2.03 -19.43
N ASN A 540 -6.98 1.36 -18.30
CA ASN A 540 -6.05 1.33 -17.17
C ASN A 540 -4.72 0.67 -17.53
N TRP A 541 -4.73 -0.48 -18.21
CA TRP A 541 -3.50 -1.22 -18.49
C TRP A 541 -2.56 -0.53 -19.49
N PRO A 542 -3.02 -0.06 -20.66
CA PRO A 542 -2.16 0.70 -21.58
C PRO A 542 -1.68 2.02 -20.97
N LEU A 543 -2.56 2.74 -20.26
CA LEU A 543 -2.19 3.99 -19.60
C LEU A 543 -1.11 3.77 -18.52
N ALA A 544 -1.27 2.74 -17.69
CA ALA A 544 -0.29 2.35 -16.69
C ALA A 544 1.07 2.01 -17.31
N TYR A 545 1.07 1.27 -18.42
CA TYR A 545 2.29 0.96 -19.16
C TYR A 545 2.95 2.22 -19.73
N ALA A 546 2.16 3.13 -20.32
CA ALA A 546 2.65 4.39 -20.87
C ALA A 546 3.28 5.28 -19.80
N ILE A 547 2.59 5.49 -18.67
CA ILE A 547 3.09 6.29 -17.53
C ILE A 547 4.41 5.72 -17.01
N ARG A 548 4.49 4.39 -16.81
CA ARG A 548 5.73 3.75 -16.37
C ARG A 548 6.87 3.94 -17.37
N SER A 549 6.57 3.98 -18.66
CA SER A 549 7.56 4.07 -19.73
C SER A 549 8.18 5.47 -19.85
N ILE A 550 7.63 6.47 -19.17
CA ILE A 550 8.22 7.82 -19.09
C ILE A 550 9.62 7.74 -18.46
N PRO A 551 10.65 8.39 -19.04
CA PRO A 551 11.99 8.42 -18.48
C PRO A 551 12.00 8.83 -17.00
N GLY A 552 12.64 8.02 -16.16
CA GLY A 552 12.70 8.24 -14.71
C GLY A 552 11.57 7.60 -13.91
N PHE A 553 10.36 7.48 -14.47
CA PHE A 553 9.20 6.89 -13.78
C PHE A 553 9.41 5.40 -13.54
N SER A 554 10.02 4.68 -14.49
CA SER A 554 10.36 3.26 -14.34
C SER A 554 11.28 2.91 -13.16
N LYS A 555 11.95 3.90 -12.56
CA LYS A 555 12.77 3.73 -11.34
C LYS A 555 11.94 3.80 -10.06
N VAL A 556 10.72 4.32 -10.13
CA VAL A 556 9.77 4.52 -9.02
C VAL A 556 8.60 3.54 -9.17
N LEU A 557 7.98 3.53 -10.35
CA LEU A 557 6.80 2.75 -10.72
C LEU A 557 7.14 1.37 -11.28
#